data_AF-A0A2D9HTC1-F1
#
_entry.id   AF-A0A2D9HTC1-F1
#
_cell.length_a   1.000
_cell.length_b   1.000
_cell.length_c   1.000
_cell.angle_alpha   90.00
_cell.angle_beta   90.00
_cell.angle_gamma   90.00
#
_symmetry.space_group_name_H-M   'P 1'
#
loop_
_entity.id
_entity.type
_entity.pdbx_description
1 polymer ?
#
loop_
_entity_poly.entity_id
_entity_poly.type
_entity_poly.pdbx_seq_one_letter_code
_entity_poly.pdbx_strand_id
1 'polypeptide(L)'
;LIDVVNDQANIANIIVQPLGFLIFLAAGLAELGRTPFDIHHAESEVVGGPFVEYSGAHWAIIQLSEYVNTFAIAALITIMFLGGWSWPSMPFSGIAHNFLSLIWFLVKIYAVILLIFWIRGTYPRLRIDQLMSFGWKVLVPVSFINIVFTGLIRFYNLHWSILTALSLISIGVIFYLIYKTPQHSLKKDSIRIISAKDAANNPPENYGDINVR
;
A
#
# COMPACT_ATOMS: atom_id res chain seq x y z
N LEU A 1 11.78 -16.32 11.73
CA LEU A 1 12.00 -15.91 10.33
C LEU A 1 12.60 -17.04 9.50
N ILE A 2 13.67 -17.70 9.94
CA ILE A 2 14.25 -18.86 9.24
C ILE A 2 13.21 -19.97 9.00
N ASP A 3 12.41 -20.32 10.01
CA ASP A 3 11.37 -21.35 9.86
C ASP A 3 10.29 -20.97 8.85
N VAL A 4 9.94 -19.69 8.77
CA VAL A 4 8.98 -19.17 7.77
C VAL A 4 9.54 -19.33 6.36
N VAL A 5 10.83 -19.04 6.18
CA VAL A 5 11.51 -19.21 4.88
C VAL A 5 11.63 -20.68 4.50
N ASN A 6 11.87 -21.56 5.48
CA ASN A 6 11.96 -22.99 5.25
C ASN A 6 10.61 -23.59 4.86
N ASP A 7 9.51 -23.14 5.47
CA ASP A 7 8.14 -23.56 5.11
C ASP A 7 7.78 -23.15 3.67
N GLN A 8 8.33 -22.03 3.21
CA GLN A 8 8.16 -21.52 1.84
C GLN A 8 9.03 -22.21 0.78
N ALA A 9 9.84 -23.21 1.14
CA ALA A 9 10.78 -23.84 0.20
C ALA A 9 10.06 -24.53 -0.97
N ASN A 10 8.89 -25.13 -0.71
CA ASN A 10 8.10 -25.82 -1.74
C ASN A 10 7.14 -24.90 -2.47
N ILE A 11 6.41 -24.06 -1.72
CA ILE A 11 5.39 -23.17 -2.28
C ILE A 11 5.56 -21.79 -1.63
N ALA A 12 5.73 -20.77 -2.46
CA ALA A 12 5.81 -19.40 -1.98
C ALA A 12 4.47 -18.94 -1.39
N ASN A 13 4.53 -18.25 -0.25
CA ASN A 13 3.34 -17.75 0.45
C ASN A 13 2.50 -16.78 -0.38
N ILE A 14 3.07 -16.12 -1.39
CA ILE A 14 2.30 -15.31 -2.35
C ILE A 14 1.24 -16.12 -3.10
N ILE A 15 1.52 -17.39 -3.40
CA ILE A 15 0.58 -18.29 -4.08
C ILE A 15 -0.49 -18.75 -3.09
N VAL A 16 -0.07 -19.05 -1.85
CA VAL A 16 -0.94 -19.57 -0.79
C VAL A 16 -1.91 -18.49 -0.27
N GLN A 17 -1.45 -17.26 -0.12
CA GLN A 17 -2.20 -16.14 0.44
C GLN A 17 -2.01 -14.84 -0.36
N PRO A 18 -2.58 -14.76 -1.59
CA PRO A 18 -2.48 -13.54 -2.40
C PRO A 18 -3.17 -12.34 -1.74
N LEU A 19 -4.23 -12.56 -0.96
CA LEU A 19 -4.93 -11.49 -0.23
C LEU A 19 -4.03 -10.90 0.87
N GLY A 20 -3.39 -11.76 1.66
CA GLY A 20 -2.46 -11.33 2.71
C GLY A 20 -1.29 -10.52 2.13
N PHE A 21 -0.77 -10.94 0.97
CA PHE A 21 0.26 -10.21 0.26
C PHE A 21 -0.19 -8.81 -0.17
N LEU A 22 -1.39 -8.66 -0.75
CA LEU A 22 -1.90 -7.36 -1.18
C LEU A 22 -2.15 -6.41 0.01
N ILE A 23 -2.69 -6.93 1.11
CA ILE A 23 -2.88 -6.14 2.35
C ILE A 23 -1.53 -5.68 2.88
N PHE A 24 -0.54 -6.58 2.95
CA PHE A 24 0.79 -6.25 3.45
C PHE A 24 1.52 -5.27 2.54
N LEU A 25 1.41 -5.43 1.22
CA LEU A 25 1.97 -4.49 0.25
C LEU A 25 1.33 -3.11 0.36
N ALA A 26 0.00 -3.03 0.47
CA ALA A 26 -0.71 -1.76 0.61
C ALA A 26 -0.39 -1.07 1.94
N ALA A 27 -0.34 -1.83 3.04
CA ALA A 27 0.05 -1.31 4.36
C ALA A 27 1.52 -0.84 4.38
N GLY A 28 2.44 -1.62 3.80
CA GLY A 28 3.84 -1.22 3.66
C GLY A 28 4.01 0.03 2.81
N LEU A 29 3.25 0.17 1.72
CA LEU A 29 3.25 1.40 0.92
C LEU A 29 2.74 2.61 1.70
N ALA A 30 1.73 2.43 2.55
CA ALA A 30 1.20 3.49 3.41
C ALA A 30 2.21 3.90 4.50
N GLU A 31 2.92 2.94 5.10
CA GLU A 31 3.98 3.20 6.09
C GLU A 31 5.17 3.95 5.48
N LEU A 32 5.54 3.66 4.23
CA LEU A 32 6.60 4.39 3.54
C LEU A 32 6.27 5.86 3.31
N GLY A 33 4.99 6.24 3.38
CA GLY A 33 4.57 7.61 3.12
C GLY A 33 4.99 8.12 1.74
N ARG A 34 5.11 7.21 0.75
CA ARG A 34 5.48 7.55 -0.63
C ARG A 34 4.25 7.61 -1.51
N THR A 35 4.37 8.33 -2.62
CA THR A 35 3.33 8.43 -3.67
C THR A 35 2.88 7.02 -4.06
N PRO A 36 1.58 6.66 -3.95
CA PRO A 36 0.38 7.50 -3.85
C PRO A 36 -0.05 7.95 -2.43
N PHE A 37 0.52 7.41 -1.36
CA PHE A 37 0.20 7.68 0.06
C PHE A 37 1.12 8.73 0.70
N ASP A 38 1.49 9.74 -0.09
CA ASP A 38 2.47 10.77 0.26
C ASP A 38 1.83 11.92 1.05
N ILE A 39 1.64 11.71 2.37
CA ILE A 39 0.93 12.67 3.23
C ILE A 39 1.89 13.46 4.12
N HIS A 40 2.97 12.84 4.60
CA HIS A 40 3.92 13.49 5.53
C HIS A 40 4.76 14.59 4.86
N HIS A 41 4.93 14.55 3.54
CA HIS A 41 5.66 15.56 2.77
C HIS A 41 4.76 16.62 2.13
N ALA A 42 3.46 16.37 2.09
CA ALA A 42 2.49 17.17 1.35
C ALA A 42 1.26 17.46 2.21
N GLU A 43 1.49 18.12 3.34
CA GLU A 43 0.51 19.05 3.84
C GLU A 43 0.31 20.12 2.76
N SER A 44 -0.92 20.34 2.33
CA SER A 44 -1.17 21.26 1.22
C SER A 44 -0.88 22.74 1.57
N GLU A 45 -0.41 23.08 2.78
CA GLU A 45 -0.49 24.46 3.32
C GLU A 45 0.64 25.01 4.24
N VAL A 46 1.56 24.31 4.92
CA VAL A 46 2.65 24.98 5.70
C VAL A 46 3.95 24.15 5.84
N VAL A 47 5.00 24.54 5.10
CA VAL A 47 6.44 24.33 5.36
C VAL A 47 6.90 22.88 5.62
N GLY A 48 7.41 22.23 4.57
CA GLY A 48 7.91 20.85 4.55
C GLY A 48 8.98 20.53 5.60
N GLY A 49 8.52 20.15 6.80
CA GLY A 49 9.27 20.04 8.06
C GLY A 49 10.77 19.73 7.92
N PRO A 50 11.22 18.46 8.03
CA PRO A 50 12.64 18.17 8.04
C PRO A 50 13.37 18.47 6.73
N PHE A 51 12.65 18.63 5.62
CA PHE A 51 13.22 18.85 4.29
C PHE A 51 13.61 20.30 4.06
N VAL A 52 12.99 21.24 4.77
CA VAL A 52 13.25 22.67 4.68
C VAL A 52 14.06 23.17 5.89
N GLU A 53 13.92 22.53 7.05
CA GLU A 53 14.59 22.95 8.29
C GLU A 53 16.05 22.48 8.41
N TYR A 54 16.39 21.33 7.82
CA TYR A 54 17.74 20.76 7.91
C TYR A 54 18.50 20.87 6.59
N SER A 55 19.81 21.13 6.67
CA SER A 55 20.71 21.20 5.51
C SER A 55 21.93 20.28 5.66
N GLY A 56 22.61 19.99 4.54
CA GLY A 56 23.85 19.22 4.50
C GLY A 56 23.70 17.80 5.03
N ALA A 57 24.50 17.44 6.04
CA ALA A 57 24.58 16.08 6.58
C ALA A 57 23.31 15.66 7.35
N HIS A 58 22.66 16.57 8.07
CA HIS A 58 21.44 16.26 8.82
C HIS A 58 20.28 15.89 7.88
N TRP A 59 20.12 16.64 6.79
CA TRP A 59 19.18 16.32 5.72
C TRP A 59 19.48 14.94 5.11
N ALA A 60 20.77 14.65 4.83
CA ALA A 60 21.17 13.38 4.24
C ALA A 60 20.83 12.17 5.12
N ILE A 61 20.98 12.27 6.45
CA ILE A 61 20.64 11.19 7.40
C ILE A 61 19.14 10.93 7.43
N ILE A 62 18.32 11.98 7.42
CA ILE A 62 16.86 11.86 7.40
C ILE A 62 16.42 11.18 6.11
N GLN A 63 16.96 11.63 4.97
CA GLN A 63 16.64 11.02 3.69
C GLN A 63 17.13 9.57 3.59
N LEU A 64 18.32 9.27 4.10
CA LEU A 64 18.87 7.92 4.19
C LEU A 64 17.94 7.01 5.01
N SER A 65 17.45 7.48 6.17
CA SER A 65 16.53 6.72 7.02
C SER A 65 15.25 6.30 6.28
N GLU A 66 14.65 7.18 5.49
CA GLU A 66 13.47 6.84 4.67
C GLU A 66 13.78 5.78 3.60
N TYR A 67 14.96 5.85 2.99
CA TYR A 67 15.38 4.84 2.01
C TYR A 67 15.74 3.50 2.67
N VAL A 68 16.32 3.52 3.87
CA VAL A 68 16.54 2.33 4.68
C VAL A 68 15.20 1.69 5.06
N ASN A 69 14.18 2.49 5.40
CA ASN A 69 12.84 1.97 5.65
C ASN A 69 12.23 1.31 4.40
N THR A 70 12.42 1.92 3.22
CA THR A 70 12.02 1.33 1.93
C THR A 70 12.69 -0.03 1.69
N PHE A 71 13.98 -0.12 1.98
CA PHE A 71 14.73 -1.37 1.90
C PHE A 71 14.22 -2.41 2.91
N ALA A 72 13.94 -2.00 4.15
CA ALA A 72 13.45 -2.88 5.21
C ALA A 72 12.07 -3.48 4.87
N ILE A 73 11.14 -2.67 4.39
CA ILE A 73 9.81 -3.15 3.96
C ILE A 73 9.94 -4.10 2.76
N ALA A 74 10.78 -3.78 1.78
CA ALA A 74 11.04 -4.69 0.65
C ALA A 74 11.67 -6.03 1.09
N ALA A 75 12.58 -5.99 2.07
CA ALA A 75 13.15 -7.20 2.68
C ALA A 75 12.09 -8.02 3.42
N LEU A 76 11.23 -7.39 4.20
CA LEU A 76 10.12 -8.07 4.90
C LEU A 76 9.14 -8.72 3.92
N ILE A 77 8.73 -8.03 2.86
CA ILE A 77 7.88 -8.60 1.80
C ILE A 77 8.55 -9.85 1.20
N THR A 78 9.85 -9.74 0.90
CA THR A 78 10.61 -10.83 0.30
C THR A 78 10.68 -12.06 1.20
N ILE A 79 10.91 -11.87 2.51
CA ILE A 79 10.98 -12.95 3.51
C ILE A 79 9.59 -13.55 3.79
N MET A 80 8.54 -12.73 3.88
CA MET A 80 7.21 -13.18 4.30
C MET A 80 6.40 -13.81 3.16
N PHE A 81 6.66 -13.45 1.91
CA PHE A 81 5.83 -13.86 0.76
C PHE A 81 6.58 -14.52 -0.39
N LEU A 82 7.83 -14.14 -0.65
CA LEU A 82 8.59 -14.58 -1.84
C LEU A 82 9.64 -15.67 -1.54
N GLY A 83 9.59 -16.32 -0.38
CA GLY A 83 10.52 -17.42 -0.07
C GLY A 83 11.90 -16.96 0.41
N GLY A 84 12.10 -15.66 0.72
CA GLY A 84 13.38 -15.14 1.21
C GLY A 84 14.56 -15.54 0.31
N TRP A 85 15.56 -16.16 0.94
CA TRP A 85 16.78 -16.67 0.30
C TRP A 85 16.63 -18.10 -0.26
N SER A 86 15.50 -18.76 0.00
CA SER A 86 15.22 -20.11 -0.46
C SER A 86 14.91 -20.13 -1.97
N TRP A 87 15.43 -21.17 -2.64
CA TRP A 87 15.23 -21.44 -4.05
C TRP A 87 14.63 -22.86 -4.21
N PRO A 88 13.56 -23.06 -5.00
CA PRO A 88 12.87 -24.36 -5.10
C PRO A 88 13.73 -25.55 -5.54
N SER A 89 14.73 -25.35 -6.40
CA SER A 89 15.74 -26.35 -6.79
C SER A 89 17.11 -25.71 -7.06
N MET A 90 17.97 -25.59 -6.05
CA MET A 90 19.29 -24.96 -6.24
C MET A 90 20.31 -25.99 -6.77
N PRO A 91 20.90 -25.79 -7.96
CA PRO A 91 21.73 -26.82 -8.62
C PRO A 91 23.15 -26.97 -8.04
N PHE A 92 23.55 -26.12 -7.09
CA PHE A 92 24.91 -26.09 -6.55
C PHE A 92 24.94 -26.31 -5.04
N SER A 93 25.89 -27.13 -4.57
CA SER A 93 26.15 -27.43 -3.16
C SER A 93 27.49 -26.82 -2.69
N GLY A 94 27.56 -26.32 -1.45
CA GLY A 94 28.79 -25.80 -0.82
C GLY A 94 28.80 -24.28 -0.61
N ILE A 95 29.98 -23.65 -0.52
CA ILE A 95 30.12 -22.20 -0.26
C ILE A 95 29.44 -21.36 -1.36
N ALA A 96 29.45 -21.87 -2.61
CA ALA A 96 28.74 -21.26 -3.74
C ALA A 96 27.22 -21.17 -3.51
N HIS A 97 26.62 -22.09 -2.72
CA HIS A 97 25.20 -22.05 -2.37
C HIS A 97 24.88 -20.80 -1.54
N ASN A 98 25.66 -20.51 -0.50
CA ASN A 98 25.42 -19.38 0.40
C ASN A 98 25.56 -18.04 -0.33
N PHE A 99 26.58 -17.89 -1.17
CA PHE A 99 26.76 -16.67 -1.97
C PHE A 99 25.64 -16.47 -2.97
N LEU A 100 25.25 -17.52 -3.70
CA LEU A 100 24.19 -17.43 -4.70
C LEU A 100 22.81 -17.19 -4.05
N SER A 101 22.58 -17.76 -2.86
CA SER A 101 21.37 -17.55 -2.06
C SER A 101 21.25 -16.10 -1.57
N LEU A 102 22.37 -15.49 -1.14
CA LEU A 102 22.41 -14.07 -0.79
C LEU A 102 22.14 -13.17 -2.00
N ILE A 103 22.77 -13.45 -3.14
CA ILE A 103 22.56 -12.69 -4.38
C ILE A 103 21.10 -12.79 -4.81
N TRP A 104 20.50 -13.98 -4.72
CA TRP A 104 19.10 -14.19 -5.06
C TRP A 104 18.15 -13.41 -4.16
N PHE A 105 18.44 -13.40 -2.85
CA PHE A 105 17.69 -12.59 -1.90
C PHE A 105 17.76 -11.10 -2.23
N LEU A 106 18.95 -10.58 -2.55
CA LEU A 106 19.12 -9.19 -2.97
C LEU A 106 18.36 -8.88 -4.27
N VAL A 107 18.42 -9.76 -5.27
CA VAL A 107 17.68 -9.60 -6.53
C VAL A 107 16.18 -9.50 -6.27
N LYS A 108 15.61 -10.33 -5.40
CA LYS A 108 14.19 -10.25 -5.03
C LYS A 108 13.86 -8.94 -4.31
N ILE A 109 14.71 -8.48 -3.39
CA ILE A 109 14.55 -7.18 -2.74
C ILE A 109 14.50 -6.06 -3.77
N TYR A 110 15.47 -6.03 -4.69
CA TYR A 110 15.50 -5.02 -5.76
C TYR A 110 14.27 -5.11 -6.67
N ALA A 111 13.77 -6.31 -6.97
CA ALA A 111 12.53 -6.50 -7.73
C ALA A 111 11.32 -5.90 -6.99
N VAL A 112 11.23 -6.07 -5.67
CA VAL A 112 10.17 -5.45 -4.84
C VAL A 112 10.32 -3.93 -4.80
N ILE A 113 11.54 -3.40 -4.65
CA ILE A 113 11.79 -1.95 -4.69
C ILE A 113 11.38 -1.37 -6.05
N LEU A 114 11.73 -2.04 -7.16
CA LEU A 114 11.30 -1.65 -8.50
C LEU A 114 9.79 -1.65 -8.63
N LEU A 115 9.10 -2.62 -8.04
CA LEU A 115 7.63 -2.66 -7.98
C LEU A 115 7.07 -1.46 -7.20
N ILE A 116 7.64 -1.11 -6.04
CA ILE A 116 7.22 0.07 -5.26
C ILE A 116 7.42 1.36 -6.07
N PHE A 117 8.56 1.49 -6.77
CA PHE A 117 8.85 2.65 -7.62
C PHE A 117 7.93 2.71 -8.85
N TRP A 118 7.54 1.56 -9.39
CA TRP A 118 6.59 1.51 -10.49
C TRP A 118 5.20 1.98 -10.04
N ILE A 119 4.74 1.55 -8.86
CA ILE A 119 3.47 2.03 -8.28
C ILE A 119 3.51 3.56 -8.09
N ARG A 120 4.63 4.09 -7.60
CA ARG A 120 4.84 5.53 -7.46
C ARG A 120 4.69 6.30 -8.78
N GLY A 121 5.17 5.76 -9.89
CA GLY A 121 5.04 6.38 -11.20
C GLY A 121 3.65 6.24 -11.83
N THR A 122 2.86 5.27 -11.39
CA THR A 122 1.58 4.91 -12.04
C THR A 122 0.37 5.59 -11.39
N TYR A 123 0.36 5.74 -10.06
CA TYR A 123 -0.83 6.19 -9.33
C TYR A 123 -0.75 7.67 -8.93
N PRO A 124 -1.85 8.43 -9.08
CA PRO A 124 -1.93 9.79 -8.56
C PRO A 124 -1.95 9.79 -7.02
N ARG A 125 -1.60 10.94 -6.43
CA ARG A 125 -1.66 11.15 -4.97
C ARG A 125 -3.09 11.00 -4.44
N LEU A 126 -3.23 10.36 -3.29
CA LEU A 126 -4.50 10.21 -2.57
C LEU A 126 -4.59 11.22 -1.41
N ARG A 127 -5.80 11.71 -1.14
CA ARG A 127 -6.07 12.59 0.01
C ARG A 127 -6.07 11.78 1.31
N ILE A 128 -5.62 12.39 2.42
CA ILE A 128 -5.57 11.75 3.75
C ILE A 128 -6.92 11.12 4.15
N ASP A 129 -8.03 11.82 3.90
CA ASP A 129 -9.38 11.32 4.24
C ASP A 129 -9.72 10.02 3.49
N GLN A 130 -9.30 9.93 2.22
CA GLN A 130 -9.53 8.74 1.39
C GLN A 130 -8.65 7.58 1.87
N LEU A 131 -7.38 7.84 2.18
CA LEU A 131 -6.47 6.85 2.74
C LEU A 131 -6.99 6.30 4.07
N MET A 132 -7.35 7.16 5.00
CA MET A 132 -7.88 6.76 6.31
C MET A 132 -9.16 5.94 6.17
N SER A 133 -10.06 6.35 5.27
CA SER A 133 -11.27 5.59 5.00
C SER A 133 -10.97 4.20 4.40
N PHE A 134 -9.99 4.10 3.51
CA PHE A 134 -9.56 2.83 2.92
C PHE A 134 -8.88 1.92 3.97
N GLY A 135 -8.00 2.48 4.79
CA GLY A 135 -7.37 1.79 5.92
C GLY A 135 -8.39 1.18 6.88
N TRP A 136 -9.28 2.02 7.41
CA TRP A 136 -10.22 1.60 8.45
C TRP A 136 -11.43 0.81 7.95
N LYS A 137 -11.97 1.14 6.77
CA LYS A 137 -13.18 0.47 6.27
C LYS A 137 -12.89 -0.76 5.41
N VAL A 138 -11.71 -0.83 4.78
CA VAL A 138 -11.37 -1.93 3.87
C VAL A 138 -10.22 -2.78 4.41
N LEU A 139 -9.03 -2.20 4.63
CA LEU A 139 -7.85 -2.97 5.01
C LEU A 139 -8.00 -3.70 6.35
N VAL A 140 -8.48 -3.01 7.39
CA VAL A 140 -8.61 -3.60 8.74
C VAL A 140 -9.66 -4.73 8.79
N PRO A 141 -10.90 -4.57 8.32
CA PRO A 141 -11.88 -5.66 8.36
C PRO A 141 -11.45 -6.86 7.51
N VAL A 142 -10.86 -6.62 6.35
CA VAL A 142 -10.41 -7.69 5.45
C VAL A 142 -9.22 -8.46 6.05
N SER A 143 -8.31 -7.79 6.76
CA SER A 143 -7.19 -8.48 7.42
C SER A 143 -7.67 -9.41 8.53
N PHE A 144 -8.68 -9.01 9.32
CA PHE A 144 -9.30 -9.87 10.33
C PHE A 144 -9.94 -11.12 9.70
N ILE A 145 -10.71 -10.94 8.62
CA ILE A 145 -11.31 -12.07 7.89
C ILE A 145 -10.23 -13.02 7.38
N ASN A 146 -9.13 -12.49 6.83
CA ASN A 146 -8.02 -13.30 6.34
C ASN A 146 -7.36 -14.13 7.46
N ILE A 147 -7.18 -13.55 8.65
CA ILE A 147 -6.65 -14.26 9.82
C ILE A 147 -7.58 -15.40 10.23
N VAL A 148 -8.89 -15.17 10.29
CA VAL A 148 -9.88 -16.19 10.64
C VAL A 148 -9.88 -17.34 9.63
N PHE A 149 -9.87 -17.05 8.33
CA PHE A 149 -9.78 -18.09 7.29
C PHE A 149 -8.50 -18.92 7.41
N THR A 150 -7.36 -18.26 7.62
CA THR A 150 -6.08 -18.95 7.80
C THR A 150 -6.10 -19.87 9.03
N GLY A 151 -6.64 -19.38 10.16
CA GLY A 151 -6.77 -20.14 11.39
C GLY A 151 -7.64 -21.38 11.24
N LEU A 152 -8.83 -21.23 10.63
CA LEU A 152 -9.76 -22.35 10.40
C LEU A 152 -9.15 -23.42 9.49
N ILE A 153 -8.53 -23.01 8.39
CA ILE A 153 -7.93 -23.95 7.42
C ILE A 153 -6.80 -24.75 8.06
N ARG A 154 -5.96 -24.09 8.86
CA ARG A 154 -4.87 -24.77 9.56
C ARG A 154 -5.39 -25.70 10.65
N PHE A 155 -6.45 -25.32 11.36
CA PHE A 155 -7.07 -26.14 12.41
C PHE A 155 -7.67 -27.45 11.87
N TYR A 156 -8.42 -27.37 10.77
CA TYR A 156 -9.03 -28.54 10.12
C TYR A 156 -8.08 -29.27 9.15
N ASN A 157 -6.83 -28.80 9.03
CA ASN A 157 -5.80 -29.33 8.13
C ASN A 157 -6.28 -29.50 6.67
N LEU A 158 -7.04 -28.52 6.16
CA LEU A 158 -7.54 -28.55 4.78
C LEU A 158 -6.39 -28.31 3.78
N HIS A 159 -6.59 -28.77 2.56
CA HIS A 159 -5.64 -28.55 1.47
C HIS A 159 -5.41 -27.05 1.19
N TRP A 160 -4.15 -26.68 0.94
CA TRP A 160 -3.71 -25.29 0.78
C TRP A 160 -4.44 -24.53 -0.35
N SER A 161 -4.95 -25.22 -1.36
CA SER A 161 -5.72 -24.62 -2.47
C SER A 161 -7.02 -23.96 -2.03
N ILE A 162 -7.58 -24.35 -0.88
CA ILE A 162 -8.82 -23.75 -0.36
C ILE A 162 -8.55 -22.34 0.16
N LEU A 163 -7.35 -22.12 0.72
CA LEU A 163 -6.92 -20.81 1.18
C LEU A 163 -6.67 -19.86 0.00
N THR A 164 -6.11 -20.36 -1.09
CA THR A 164 -5.90 -19.57 -2.31
C THR A 164 -7.23 -19.19 -2.94
N ALA A 165 -8.17 -20.13 -3.03
CA ALA A 165 -9.50 -19.89 -3.57
C ALA A 165 -10.28 -18.86 -2.73
N LEU A 166 -10.30 -18.99 -1.39
CA LEU A 166 -10.96 -18.03 -0.50
C LEU A 166 -10.31 -16.65 -0.56
N SER A 167 -8.99 -16.58 -0.67
CA SER A 167 -8.26 -15.33 -0.85
C SER A 167 -8.65 -14.64 -2.16
N LEU A 168 -8.72 -15.38 -3.27
CA LEU A 168 -9.13 -14.85 -4.58
C LEU A 168 -10.60 -14.42 -4.59
N ILE A 169 -11.49 -15.19 -3.96
CA ILE A 169 -12.90 -14.83 -3.80
C ILE A 169 -13.03 -13.52 -3.01
N SER A 170 -12.29 -13.39 -1.91
CA SER A 170 -12.29 -12.18 -1.09
C SER A 170 -11.81 -10.96 -1.87
N ILE A 171 -10.73 -11.10 -2.68
CA ILE A 171 -10.26 -10.05 -3.59
C ILE A 171 -11.37 -9.68 -4.59
N GLY A 172 -12.01 -10.67 -5.21
CA GLY A 172 -13.09 -10.44 -6.17
C GLY A 172 -14.31 -9.73 -5.56
N VAL A 173 -14.70 -10.12 -4.34
CA VAL A 173 -15.78 -9.47 -3.58
C VAL A 173 -15.44 -8.02 -3.27
N ILE A 174 -14.20 -7.74 -2.84
CA ILE A 174 -13.76 -6.37 -2.58
C ILE A 174 -13.82 -5.55 -3.87
N PHE A 175 -13.33 -6.08 -4.99
CA PHE A 175 -13.36 -5.39 -6.27
C PHE A 175 -14.80 -5.11 -6.73
N TYR A 176 -15.71 -6.07 -6.52
CA TYR A 176 -17.14 -5.91 -6.79
C TYR A 176 -17.77 -4.83 -5.91
N LEU A 177 -17.46 -4.80 -4.61
CA LEU A 177 -17.95 -3.78 -3.68
C LEU A 177 -17.45 -2.38 -4.06
N ILE A 178 -16.19 -2.26 -4.48
CA ILE A 178 -15.62 -0.99 -4.96
C ILE A 178 -16.33 -0.55 -6.24
N TYR A 179 -16.54 -1.44 -7.21
CA TYR A 179 -17.23 -1.11 -8.47
C TYR A 179 -18.68 -0.69 -8.24
N LYS A 180 -19.37 -1.34 -7.30
CA LYS A 180 -20.77 -1.07 -6.99
C LYS A 180 -20.96 0.22 -6.18
N THR A 181 -19.96 0.64 -5.41
CA THR A 181 -20.07 1.86 -4.61
C THR A 181 -20.03 3.07 -5.55
N PRO A 182 -21.12 3.83 -5.70
CA PRO A 182 -21.10 5.02 -6.54
C PRO A 182 -20.10 5.99 -5.89
N GLN A 183 -19.06 6.38 -6.64
CA GLN A 183 -18.24 7.51 -6.25
C GLN A 183 -19.19 8.70 -6.10
N HIS A 184 -19.49 9.10 -4.86
CA HIS A 184 -20.17 10.34 -4.60
C HIS A 184 -19.32 11.43 -5.25
N SER A 185 -19.77 11.90 -6.42
CA SER A 185 -19.28 13.12 -7.01
C SER A 185 -19.29 14.14 -5.89
N LEU A 186 -18.09 14.61 -5.51
CA LEU A 186 -17.97 15.77 -4.64
C LEU A 186 -18.89 16.79 -5.28
N LYS A 187 -20.02 17.07 -4.62
CA LYS A 187 -20.92 18.13 -5.03
C LYS A 187 -20.01 19.35 -5.03
N LYS A 188 -19.53 19.74 -6.22
CA LYS A 188 -19.05 21.09 -6.44
C LYS A 188 -20.30 21.86 -6.10
N ASP A 189 -20.36 22.39 -4.88
CA ASP A 189 -21.15 23.57 -4.61
C ASP A 189 -20.53 24.62 -5.52
N SER A 190 -20.98 24.55 -6.78
CA SER A 190 -20.57 25.41 -7.85
C SER A 190 -21.04 26.75 -7.38
N ILE A 191 -20.09 27.56 -6.91
CA ILE A 191 -20.27 28.99 -6.75
C ILE A 191 -20.96 29.42 -8.04
N ARG A 192 -22.23 29.81 -7.92
CA ARG A 192 -23.04 30.21 -9.07
C ARG A 192 -22.35 31.47 -9.60
N ILE A 193 -21.65 31.36 -10.72
CA ILE A 193 -20.99 32.51 -11.33
C ILE A 193 -22.13 33.35 -11.91
N ILE A 194 -22.57 34.36 -11.17
CA ILE A 194 -23.57 35.32 -11.61
C ILE A 194 -22.84 36.37 -12.45
N SER A 195 -23.32 36.60 -13.68
CA SER A 195 -22.79 37.68 -14.52
C SER A 195 -22.99 39.02 -13.83
N ALA A 196 -22.02 39.94 -13.89
CA ALA A 196 -22.09 41.23 -13.20
C ALA A 196 -23.35 42.04 -13.58
N LYS A 197 -23.89 41.87 -14.79
CA LYS A 197 -25.15 42.49 -15.23
C LYS A 197 -26.37 41.94 -14.50
N ASP A 198 -26.36 40.65 -14.16
CA ASP A 198 -27.46 39.98 -13.46
C ASP A 198 -27.42 40.26 -11.94
N ALA A 199 -26.22 40.39 -11.38
CA ALA A 199 -26.02 40.83 -9.99
C ALA A 199 -26.38 42.31 -9.76
N ALA A 200 -26.32 43.15 -10.79
CA ALA A 200 -26.71 44.55 -10.69
C ALA A 200 -28.23 44.75 -10.60
N ASN A 201 -29.01 43.82 -11.16
CA ASN A 201 -30.47 43.90 -11.22
C ASN A 201 -31.18 43.14 -10.09
N ASN A 202 -30.47 42.26 -9.37
CA ASN A 202 -31.01 41.53 -8.22
C ASN A 202 -30.13 41.76 -6.97
N PRO A 203 -30.69 42.29 -5.86
CA PRO A 203 -29.93 42.45 -4.63
C PRO A 203 -29.53 41.10 -4.01
N PRO A 204 -28.39 41.03 -3.28
CA PRO A 204 -27.80 39.79 -2.77
C PRO A 204 -28.67 39.05 -1.75
N GLU A 205 -29.66 39.71 -1.15
CA GLU A 205 -30.64 39.12 -0.23
C GLU A 205 -31.53 38.05 -0.89
N ASN A 206 -31.72 38.12 -2.21
CA ASN A 206 -32.54 37.16 -2.97
C ASN A 206 -31.78 35.87 -3.35
N TYR A 207 -30.47 35.83 -3.08
CA TYR A 207 -29.63 34.67 -3.31
C TYR A 207 -29.30 34.07 -1.94
N GLY A 208 -30.12 33.10 -1.51
CA GLY A 208 -30.01 32.48 -0.19
C GLY A 208 -28.58 32.10 0.20
N ASP A 209 -28.25 32.40 1.46
CA ASP A 209 -27.03 32.07 2.21
C ASP A 209 -25.75 31.98 1.38
N ILE A 210 -25.29 33.15 0.92
CA ILE A 210 -23.91 33.35 0.46
C ILE A 210 -23.01 33.32 1.70
N ASN A 211 -22.58 32.13 2.12
CA ASN A 211 -21.50 32.01 3.11
C ASN A 211 -20.19 32.45 2.47
N VAL A 212 -19.87 33.74 2.58
CA VAL A 212 -18.55 34.27 2.26
C VAL A 212 -17.64 33.92 3.46
N ARG A 213 -16.77 32.92 3.28
CA ARG A 213 -15.61 32.67 4.15
C ARG A 213 -14.36 33.24 3.51
#